data_AF-A0A938HR63-F1
#
_entry.id   AF-A0A938HR63-F1
#
_cell.length_a   1.000
_cell.length_b   1.000
_cell.length_c   1.000
_cell.angle_alpha   90.00
_cell.angle_beta   90.00
_cell.angle_gamma   90.00
#
_symmetry.space_group_name_H-M   'P 1'
#
loop_
_entity.id
_entity.type
_entity.pdbx_description
1 polymer ?
#
loop_
_entity_poly.entity_id
_entity_poly.type
_entity_poly.pdbx_seq_one_letter_code
_entity_poly.pdbx_strand_id
1 'polypeptide(L)'
;LIGVHPFDEPDVNLAKDRARAALARSTDLAAGAGVPQMEAPETALEGLLSRVGDGDYLALAAFLPETDDLTEAFGQLRSAVTSRTGVATTFGYGPRYLHSTGQLHKGGPDSAVVLLLAAGDSPPLAIPGEPHGFDALAAAQARGDLDALLSVGRRAALASLHDDYAKGIRRLAGSVTG
;
A
#
# COMPACT_ATOMS: atom_id res chain seq x y z
N LEU A 1 -5.81 -24.89 18.24
CA LEU A 1 -5.64 -23.53 18.77
C LEU A 1 -4.41 -22.94 18.13
N ILE A 2 -4.59 -22.07 17.14
CA ILE A 2 -3.48 -21.39 16.46
C ILE A 2 -2.91 -20.40 17.49
N GLY A 3 -1.65 -20.58 17.89
CA GLY A 3 -0.98 -19.85 18.97
C GLY A 3 -0.66 -18.38 18.65
N VAL A 4 -1.60 -17.67 18.04
CA VAL A 4 -1.52 -16.23 17.77
C VAL A 4 -2.37 -15.53 18.82
N HIS A 5 -1.74 -14.72 19.67
CA HIS A 5 -2.46 -13.86 20.60
C HIS A 5 -3.14 -12.73 19.78
N PRO A 6 -4.48 -12.63 19.75
CA PRO A 6 -5.21 -11.73 18.86
C PRO A 6 -5.05 -10.23 19.17
N PHE A 7 -4.30 -9.88 20.23
CA PHE A 7 -3.98 -8.52 20.65
C PHE A 7 -2.47 -8.24 20.65
N ASP A 8 -1.63 -9.23 20.35
CA ASP A 8 -0.22 -9.01 20.03
C ASP A 8 -0.14 -8.67 18.54
N GLU A 9 0.10 -7.40 18.21
CA GLU A 9 0.28 -6.90 16.85
C GLU A 9 1.76 -6.59 16.54
N PRO A 10 2.72 -7.53 16.72
CA PRO A 10 4.14 -7.24 16.56
C PRO A 10 4.46 -6.75 15.14
N ASP A 11 3.76 -7.25 14.13
CA ASP A 11 3.97 -6.90 12.72
C ASP A 11 3.40 -5.52 12.35
N VAL A 12 2.34 -5.08 13.05
CA VAL A 12 1.80 -3.71 12.91
C VAL A 12 2.77 -2.72 13.55
N ASN A 13 3.33 -3.06 14.70
CA ASN A 13 4.35 -2.24 15.36
C ASN A 13 5.63 -2.16 14.51
N LEU A 14 6.03 -3.25 13.86
CA LEU A 14 7.16 -3.24 12.91
C LEU A 14 6.96 -2.23 11.78
N ALA A 15 5.76 -2.12 11.20
CA ALA A 15 5.47 -1.12 10.17
C ALA A 15 5.57 0.32 10.70
N LYS A 16 5.08 0.57 11.92
CA LYS A 16 5.22 1.87 12.59
C LYS A 16 6.69 2.21 12.84
N ASP A 17 7.49 1.24 13.28
CA ASP A 17 8.91 1.43 13.55
C ASP A 17 9.71 1.65 12.26
N ARG A 18 9.39 0.91 11.18
CA ARG A 18 9.96 1.13 9.85
C ARG A 18 9.60 2.51 9.29
N ALA A 19 8.37 2.97 9.49
CA ALA A 19 7.95 4.32 9.10
C ALA A 19 8.74 5.40 9.85
N ARG A 20 8.92 5.27 11.17
CA ARG A 20 9.78 6.16 11.96
C ARG A 20 11.23 6.15 11.47
N ALA A 21 11.78 4.97 11.16
CA ALA A 21 13.12 4.84 10.62
C ALA A 21 13.25 5.46 9.22
N ALA A 22 12.22 5.37 8.38
CA ALA A 22 12.19 6.03 7.08
C ALA A 22 12.17 7.55 7.21
N LEU A 23 11.39 8.11 8.15
CA LEU A 23 11.36 9.53 8.47
C LEU A 23 12.69 10.04 9.04
N ALA A 24 13.31 9.28 9.93
CA ALA A 24 14.63 9.63 10.48
C ALA A 24 15.72 9.67 9.39
N ARG A 25 15.64 8.77 8.40
CA ARG A 25 16.51 8.80 7.20
C ARG A 25 16.18 9.96 6.27
N SER A 26 14.92 10.40 6.19
CA SER A 26 14.55 11.56 5.37
C SER A 26 14.95 12.88 6.02
N THR A 27 15.10 12.96 7.36
CA THR A 27 15.62 14.15 8.04
C THR A 27 17.12 14.36 7.85
N ASP A 28 17.91 13.30 7.65
CA ASP A 28 19.32 13.40 7.25
C ASP A 28 19.47 13.83 5.78
N LEU A 29 18.40 13.68 5.00
CA LEU A 29 18.32 14.10 3.61
C LEU A 29 17.46 15.37 3.52
N ALA A 30 18.05 16.50 3.88
CA ALA A 30 17.45 17.82 3.77
C ALA A 30 16.62 17.99 2.48
N ALA A 31 15.37 18.41 2.66
CA ALA A 31 14.49 19.02 1.65
C ALA A 31 14.74 18.56 0.19
N GLY A 32 14.12 17.44 -0.20
CA GLY A 32 14.03 17.05 -1.62
C GLY A 32 14.71 15.73 -2.00
N ALA A 33 15.24 14.94 -1.06
CA ALA A 33 15.66 13.59 -1.41
C ALA A 33 14.47 12.64 -1.46
N GLY A 34 13.91 12.56 -2.67
CA GLY A 34 13.41 11.34 -3.26
C GLY A 34 12.36 10.60 -2.44
N VAL A 35 11.11 10.83 -2.80
CA VAL A 35 10.12 9.75 -2.86
C VAL A 35 10.86 8.46 -3.27
N PRO A 36 10.84 7.37 -2.46
CA PRO A 36 11.44 6.10 -2.85
C PRO A 36 11.10 5.73 -4.28
N GLN A 37 11.99 5.06 -5.00
CA GLN A 37 11.71 4.60 -6.37
C GLN A 37 10.45 3.72 -6.36
N MET A 38 9.32 4.34 -6.65
CA MET A 38 8.02 3.69 -6.76
C MET A 38 7.90 3.19 -8.19
N GLU A 39 7.41 1.97 -8.34
CA GLU A 39 7.17 1.42 -9.66
C GLU A 39 5.99 2.15 -10.33
N ALA A 40 5.96 2.11 -11.67
CA ALA A 40 4.77 2.50 -12.40
C ALA A 40 3.61 1.57 -11.98
N PRO A 41 2.41 2.10 -11.66
CA PRO A 41 1.31 1.29 -11.14
C PRO A 41 0.93 0.08 -12.01
N GLU A 42 1.00 0.22 -13.34
CA GLU A 42 0.73 -0.86 -14.29
C GLU A 42 1.77 -1.97 -14.19
N THR A 43 3.05 -1.61 -14.05
CA THR A 43 4.16 -2.57 -13.91
C THR A 43 4.08 -3.31 -12.57
N ALA A 44 3.82 -2.59 -11.49
CA ALA A 44 3.66 -3.16 -10.16
C ALA A 44 2.49 -4.14 -10.11
N LEU A 45 1.34 -3.75 -10.68
CA LEU A 45 0.15 -4.59 -10.72
C LEU A 45 0.39 -5.85 -11.56
N GLU A 46 0.89 -5.74 -12.79
CA GLU A 46 1.15 -6.92 -13.63
C GLU A 46 2.21 -7.85 -13.02
N GLY A 47 3.26 -7.29 -12.41
CA GLY A 47 4.27 -8.04 -11.68
C GLY A 47 3.72 -8.77 -10.46
N LEU A 48 2.70 -8.25 -9.79
CA LEU A 48 1.99 -8.96 -8.72
C LEU A 48 1.05 -10.03 -9.28
N LEU A 49 0.23 -9.69 -10.27
CA LEU A 49 -0.75 -10.61 -10.86
C LEU A 49 -0.09 -11.84 -11.50
N SER A 50 1.09 -11.70 -12.11
CA SER A 50 1.86 -12.82 -12.65
C SER A 50 2.39 -13.81 -11.60
N ARG A 51 2.32 -13.44 -10.30
CA ARG A 51 2.75 -14.26 -9.16
C ARG A 51 1.59 -14.69 -8.25
N VAL A 52 0.35 -14.35 -8.60
CA VAL A 52 -0.85 -14.80 -7.90
C VAL A 52 -1.15 -16.25 -8.30
N GLY A 53 -1.41 -17.10 -7.32
CA GLY A 53 -1.80 -18.49 -7.51
C GLY A 53 -3.00 -18.90 -6.66
N ASP A 54 -3.32 -20.19 -6.69
CA ASP A 54 -4.47 -20.75 -5.97
C ASP A 54 -4.33 -20.54 -4.45
N GLY A 55 -5.40 -20.01 -3.84
CA GLY A 55 -5.44 -19.72 -2.40
C GLY A 55 -4.89 -18.34 -2.02
N ASP A 56 -4.34 -17.59 -2.97
CA ASP A 56 -3.95 -16.20 -2.76
C ASP A 56 -5.15 -15.25 -2.80
N TYR A 57 -4.92 -14.03 -2.33
CA TYR A 57 -5.79 -12.89 -2.56
C TYR A 57 -4.96 -11.62 -2.77
N LEU A 58 -5.51 -10.68 -3.55
CA LEU A 58 -4.88 -9.36 -3.73
C LEU A 58 -5.40 -8.37 -2.69
N ALA A 59 -4.50 -7.78 -1.90
CA ALA A 59 -4.80 -6.67 -1.02
C ALA A 59 -4.40 -5.34 -1.67
N LEU A 60 -5.35 -4.42 -1.79
CA LEU A 60 -5.12 -3.06 -2.27
C LEU A 60 -5.07 -2.13 -1.05
N ALA A 61 -3.92 -1.51 -0.82
CA ALA A 61 -3.70 -0.57 0.27
C ALA A 61 -3.47 0.84 -0.29
N ALA A 62 -4.34 1.80 0.04
CA ALA A 62 -4.29 3.15 -0.52
C ALA A 62 -3.81 4.19 0.49
N PHE A 63 -2.61 4.73 0.26
CA PHE A 63 -2.10 5.95 0.90
C PHE A 63 -2.47 7.16 0.03
N LEU A 64 -3.78 7.34 -0.15
CA LEU A 64 -4.42 8.36 -0.99
C LEU A 64 -5.55 9.03 -0.19
N PRO A 65 -6.04 10.22 -0.60
CA PRO A 65 -7.24 10.81 -0.03
C PRO A 65 -8.44 9.86 -0.08
N GLU A 66 -9.26 9.83 0.97
CA GLU A 66 -10.49 9.03 0.99
C GLU A 66 -11.62 9.85 0.34
N THR A 67 -12.06 9.43 -0.85
CA THR A 67 -13.19 10.02 -1.59
C THR A 67 -14.09 8.94 -2.16
N ASP A 68 -15.36 9.29 -2.44
CA ASP A 68 -16.31 8.38 -3.07
C ASP A 68 -15.82 7.94 -4.46
N ASP A 69 -15.27 8.87 -5.25
CA ASP A 69 -14.78 8.60 -6.60
C ASP A 69 -13.59 7.60 -6.60
N LEU A 70 -12.68 7.75 -5.63
CA LEU A 70 -11.58 6.80 -5.46
C LEU A 70 -12.07 5.44 -4.99
N THR A 71 -13.02 5.42 -4.07
CA THR A 71 -13.61 4.18 -3.55
C THR A 71 -14.32 3.41 -4.67
N GLU A 72 -15.03 4.11 -5.55
CA GLU A 72 -15.66 3.52 -6.73
C GLU A 72 -14.60 2.99 -7.71
N ALA A 73 -13.56 3.77 -8.01
CA ALA A 73 -12.47 3.35 -8.89
C ALA A 73 -11.77 2.08 -8.36
N PHE A 74 -11.53 1.99 -7.05
CA PHE A 74 -11.00 0.77 -6.42
C PHE A 74 -11.97 -0.41 -6.53
N GLY A 75 -13.28 -0.17 -6.42
CA GLY A 75 -14.31 -1.18 -6.68
C GLY A 75 -14.22 -1.76 -8.09
N GLN A 76 -14.00 -0.90 -9.10
CA GLN A 76 -13.81 -1.31 -10.49
C GLN A 76 -12.52 -2.13 -10.67
N LEU A 77 -11.40 -1.67 -10.12
CA LEU A 77 -10.12 -2.40 -10.16
C LEU A 77 -10.23 -3.79 -9.51
N ARG A 78 -10.85 -3.87 -8.33
CA ARG A 78 -11.10 -5.14 -7.64
C ARG A 78 -11.93 -6.10 -8.49
N SER A 79 -12.98 -5.59 -9.12
CA SER A 79 -13.87 -6.40 -9.97
C SER A 79 -13.12 -6.93 -11.20
N ALA A 80 -12.28 -6.09 -11.82
CA ALA A 80 -11.43 -6.49 -12.94
C ALA A 80 -10.43 -7.59 -12.54
N VAL A 81 -9.74 -7.42 -11.41
CA VAL A 81 -8.78 -8.42 -10.88
C VAL A 81 -9.47 -9.74 -10.59
N THR A 82 -10.57 -9.73 -9.85
CA THR A 82 -11.34 -10.95 -9.55
C THR A 82 -11.80 -11.64 -10.84
N SER A 83 -12.24 -10.87 -11.84
CA SER A 83 -12.72 -11.42 -13.12
C SER A 83 -11.58 -12.07 -13.93
N ARG A 84 -10.38 -11.48 -13.94
CA ARG A 84 -9.20 -12.02 -14.66
C ARG A 84 -8.61 -13.24 -13.97
N THR A 85 -8.49 -13.20 -12.65
CA THR A 85 -7.63 -14.12 -11.89
C THR A 85 -8.39 -15.13 -11.06
N GLY A 86 -9.68 -14.90 -10.78
CA GLY A 86 -10.49 -15.71 -9.89
C GLY A 86 -10.17 -15.57 -8.39
N VAL A 87 -9.11 -14.82 -8.02
CA VAL A 87 -8.76 -14.65 -6.61
C VAL A 87 -9.61 -13.58 -5.93
N ALA A 88 -9.76 -13.71 -4.61
CA ALA A 88 -10.42 -12.70 -3.79
C ALA A 88 -9.59 -11.40 -3.76
N THR A 89 -10.27 -10.28 -3.52
CA THR A 89 -9.61 -8.98 -3.35
C THR A 89 -10.06 -8.29 -2.06
N THR A 90 -9.15 -7.58 -1.41
CA THR A 90 -9.43 -6.70 -0.27
C THR A 90 -8.98 -5.27 -0.57
N PHE A 91 -9.58 -4.30 0.11
CA PHE A 91 -9.22 -2.89 -0.04
C PHE A 91 -9.32 -2.16 1.28
N GLY A 92 -8.37 -1.28 1.56
CA GLY A 92 -8.40 -0.38 2.70
C GLY A 92 -7.51 0.85 2.51
N TYR A 93 -7.95 1.97 3.08
CA TYR A 93 -7.14 3.19 3.15
C TYR A 93 -6.10 3.09 4.27
N GLY A 94 -4.87 3.46 3.94
CA GLY A 94 -3.76 3.65 4.87
C GLY A 94 -3.80 5.01 5.56
N PRO A 95 -3.20 5.12 6.76
CA PRO A 95 -2.59 4.05 7.56
C PRO A 95 -3.63 3.19 8.32
N ARG A 96 -4.93 3.54 8.27
CA ARG A 96 -5.98 2.95 9.11
C ARG A 96 -6.14 1.44 8.94
N TYR A 97 -6.01 0.90 7.72
CA TYR A 97 -6.19 -0.54 7.47
C TYR A 97 -5.21 -1.42 8.27
N LEU A 98 -4.07 -0.85 8.71
CA LEU A 98 -3.09 -1.52 9.55
C LEU A 98 -3.68 -2.05 10.87
N HIS A 99 -4.73 -1.40 11.37
CA HIS A 99 -5.42 -1.75 12.62
C HIS A 99 -6.63 -2.68 12.42
N SER A 100 -6.92 -3.07 11.18
CA SER A 100 -8.06 -3.94 10.85
C SER A 100 -7.58 -5.19 10.14
N THR A 101 -7.15 -5.05 8.88
CA THR A 101 -6.67 -6.18 8.07
C THR A 101 -5.15 -6.27 8.03
N GLY A 102 -4.43 -5.31 8.62
CA GLY A 102 -2.97 -5.31 8.67
C GLY A 102 -2.37 -6.60 9.23
N GLN A 103 -2.95 -7.14 10.31
CA GLN A 103 -2.52 -8.41 10.87
C GLN A 103 -2.80 -9.60 9.93
N LEU A 104 -3.89 -9.57 9.17
CA LEU A 104 -4.18 -10.61 8.17
C LEU A 104 -3.14 -10.60 7.04
N HIS A 105 -2.73 -9.42 6.57
CA HIS A 105 -1.76 -9.29 5.48
C HIS A 105 -0.34 -9.64 5.90
N LYS A 106 0.01 -9.41 7.17
CA LYS A 106 1.39 -9.57 7.67
C LYS A 106 1.60 -10.84 8.49
N GLY A 107 0.71 -11.14 9.44
CA GLY A 107 0.82 -12.30 10.32
C GLY A 107 -0.08 -13.47 9.97
N GLY A 108 -0.92 -13.35 8.93
CA GLY A 108 -1.74 -14.46 8.42
C GLY A 108 -0.97 -15.50 7.60
N PRO A 109 -1.66 -16.45 6.95
CA PRO A 109 -1.05 -17.34 5.97
C PRO A 109 -0.35 -16.56 4.83
N ASP A 110 0.60 -17.20 4.14
CA ASP A 110 1.33 -16.58 3.02
C ASP A 110 0.56 -16.48 1.71
N SER A 111 -0.69 -16.08 1.82
CA SER A 111 -1.63 -15.89 0.70
C SER A 111 -1.81 -14.42 0.30
N ALA A 112 -1.23 -13.47 1.05
CA ALA A 112 -1.36 -12.05 0.77
C ALA A 112 -0.40 -11.61 -0.34
N VAL A 113 -0.96 -11.19 -1.48
CA VAL A 113 -0.27 -10.42 -2.51
C VAL A 113 -0.72 -8.97 -2.36
N VAL A 114 0.19 -8.01 -2.16
CA VAL A 114 -0.18 -6.65 -1.71
C VAL A 114 0.29 -5.59 -2.70
N LEU A 115 -0.65 -4.80 -3.22
CA LEU A 115 -0.35 -3.57 -3.96
C LEU A 115 -0.63 -2.37 -3.06
N LEU A 116 0.43 -1.63 -2.74
CA LEU A 116 0.33 -0.34 -2.06
C LEU A 116 0.33 0.76 -3.13
N LEU A 117 -0.62 1.68 -3.06
CA LEU A 117 -0.72 2.85 -3.94
C LEU A 117 -0.60 4.12 -3.10
N ALA A 118 0.39 4.94 -3.40
CA ALA A 118 0.63 6.21 -2.71
C ALA A 118 0.52 7.41 -3.66
N ALA A 119 0.13 8.56 -3.11
CA ALA A 119 0.20 9.82 -3.82
C ALA A 119 1.67 10.20 -4.04
N GLY A 120 2.07 10.38 -5.30
CA GLY A 120 3.45 10.78 -5.63
C GLY A 120 3.63 12.29 -5.84
N ASP A 121 2.55 13.05 -5.82
CA ASP A 121 2.46 14.48 -6.09
C ASP A 121 1.59 15.22 -5.05
N SER A 122 1.43 14.63 -3.86
CA SER A 122 0.68 15.26 -2.78
C SER A 122 1.34 16.59 -2.40
N PRO A 123 0.59 17.70 -2.31
CA PRO A 123 1.18 18.99 -1.99
C PRO A 123 1.74 18.97 -0.56
N PRO A 124 2.89 19.60 -0.32
CA PRO A 124 3.49 19.63 1.00
C PRO A 124 2.59 20.39 1.98
N LEU A 125 2.29 19.74 3.11
CA LEU A 125 1.49 20.33 4.18
C LEU A 125 2.26 20.19 5.49
N ALA A 126 2.71 21.31 6.04
CA ALA A 126 3.53 21.32 7.25
C ALA A 126 2.78 20.74 8.46
N ILE A 127 3.50 19.99 9.30
CA ILE A 127 3.03 19.54 10.60
C ILE A 127 3.68 20.46 11.67
N PRO A 128 2.90 21.18 12.49
CA PRO A 128 3.47 22.04 13.52
C PRO A 128 4.35 21.26 14.50
N GLY A 129 5.61 21.70 14.64
CA GLY A 129 6.58 21.10 15.56
C GLY A 129 7.37 19.92 15.00
N GLU A 130 7.09 19.48 13.78
CA GLU A 130 7.82 18.40 13.11
C GLU A 130 8.73 18.94 11.99
N PRO A 131 9.87 18.29 11.71
CA PRO A 131 10.75 18.69 10.62
C PRO A 131 10.24 18.29 9.22
N HIS A 132 9.07 17.64 9.14
CA HIS A 132 8.50 17.08 7.91
C HIS A 132 7.00 17.40 7.78
N GLY A 133 6.47 17.36 6.57
CA GLY A 133 5.05 17.55 6.27
C GLY A 133 4.25 16.23 6.23
N PHE A 134 2.93 16.35 6.09
CA PHE A 134 2.02 15.21 5.94
C PHE A 134 2.27 14.39 4.66
N ASP A 135 2.74 15.03 3.60
CA ASP A 135 3.18 14.40 2.36
C ASP A 135 4.34 13.41 2.62
N ALA A 136 5.37 13.89 3.30
CA ALA A 136 6.53 13.07 3.68
C ALA A 136 6.12 11.97 4.68
N LEU A 137 5.23 12.28 5.62
CA LEU A 137 4.69 11.31 6.58
C LEU A 137 3.92 10.18 5.86
N ALA A 138 3.03 10.50 4.95
CA ALA A 138 2.24 9.52 4.20
C ALA A 138 3.14 8.62 3.33
N ALA A 139 4.10 9.22 2.62
CA ALA A 139 5.08 8.48 1.83
C ALA A 139 5.94 7.55 2.69
N ALA A 140 6.39 8.01 3.86
CA ALA A 140 7.16 7.20 4.79
C ALA A 140 6.34 6.07 5.42
N GLN A 141 5.05 6.29 5.69
CA GLN A 141 4.14 5.25 6.16
C GLN A 141 3.94 4.16 5.08
N ALA A 142 3.67 4.55 3.83
CA ALA A 142 3.53 3.61 2.72
C ALA A 142 4.80 2.77 2.52
N ARG A 143 5.97 3.43 2.61
CA ARG A 143 7.27 2.73 2.51
C ARG A 143 7.54 1.81 3.70
N GLY A 144 7.29 2.27 4.92
CA GLY A 144 7.46 1.45 6.13
C GLY A 144 6.57 0.21 6.11
N ASP A 145 5.40 0.33 5.49
CA ASP A 145 4.46 -0.76 5.30
C ASP A 145 4.94 -1.79 4.28
N LEU A 146 5.42 -1.34 3.11
CA LEU A 146 6.11 -2.21 2.14
C LEU A 146 7.28 -2.94 2.79
N ASP A 147 8.14 -2.22 3.50
CA ASP A 147 9.32 -2.77 4.15
C ASP A 147 8.95 -3.85 5.20
N ALA A 148 7.85 -3.67 5.92
CA ALA A 148 7.33 -4.67 6.86
C ALA A 148 6.81 -5.92 6.14
N LEU A 149 6.02 -5.74 5.08
CA LEU A 149 5.50 -6.84 4.25
C LEU A 149 6.64 -7.68 3.66
N LEU A 150 7.64 -7.02 3.07
CA LEU A 150 8.81 -7.71 2.50
C LEU A 150 9.63 -8.43 3.57
N SER A 151 9.73 -7.88 4.79
CA SER A 151 10.51 -8.49 5.86
C SER A 151 9.96 -9.81 6.38
N VAL A 152 8.66 -10.06 6.20
CA VAL A 152 7.98 -11.32 6.53
C VAL A 152 7.71 -12.17 5.29
N GLY A 153 8.36 -11.86 4.17
CA GLY A 153 8.34 -12.67 2.94
C GLY A 153 7.14 -12.44 2.02
N ARG A 154 6.30 -11.42 2.26
CA ARG A 154 5.12 -11.18 1.40
C ARG A 154 5.51 -10.67 0.02
N ARG A 155 4.69 -11.06 -0.96
CA ARG A 155 4.72 -10.50 -2.31
C ARG A 155 4.04 -9.13 -2.28
N ALA A 156 4.82 -8.07 -2.23
CA ALA A 156 4.30 -6.70 -2.14
C ALA A 156 5.02 -5.76 -3.11
N ALA A 157 4.29 -4.75 -3.62
CA ALA A 157 4.85 -3.66 -4.41
C ALA A 157 4.22 -2.32 -3.99
N LEU A 158 5.01 -1.26 -4.03
CA LEU A 158 4.55 0.12 -3.82
C LEU A 158 4.67 0.89 -5.14
N ALA A 159 3.56 1.47 -5.56
CA ALA A 159 3.48 2.27 -6.77
C ALA A 159 2.89 3.66 -6.49
N SER A 160 3.25 4.61 -7.34
CA SER A 160 2.84 6.00 -7.22
C SER A 160 1.76 6.37 -8.22
N LEU A 161 0.70 7.02 -7.76
CA LEU A 161 -0.26 7.70 -8.62
C LEU A 161 0.02 9.21 -8.62
N HIS A 162 -0.21 9.83 -9.78
CA HIS A 162 -0.05 11.26 -10.00
C HIS A 162 -1.31 11.80 -10.69
N ASP A 163 -1.50 13.12 -10.60
CA ASP A 163 -2.60 13.88 -11.15
C ASP A 163 -3.96 13.38 -10.61
N ASP A 164 -4.79 12.86 -11.51
CA ASP A 164 -6.09 12.29 -11.18
C ASP A 164 -5.94 10.81 -10.80
N TYR A 165 -5.86 10.58 -9.48
CA TYR A 165 -5.70 9.26 -8.89
C TYR A 165 -6.82 8.28 -9.28
N ALA A 166 -8.08 8.76 -9.33
CA ALA A 166 -9.21 7.90 -9.65
C ALA A 166 -9.16 7.49 -11.13
N LYS A 167 -8.83 8.42 -12.03
CA LYS A 167 -8.55 8.10 -13.43
C LYS A 167 -7.37 7.14 -13.56
N GLY A 168 -6.33 7.28 -12.74
CA GLY A 168 -5.21 6.35 -12.68
C GLY A 168 -5.63 4.93 -12.31
N ILE A 169 -6.44 4.78 -11.26
CA ILE A 169 -6.97 3.48 -10.83
C ILE A 169 -7.91 2.87 -11.88
N ARG A 170 -8.71 3.69 -12.56
CA ARG A 170 -9.54 3.24 -13.69
C ARG A 170 -8.72 2.76 -14.88
N ARG A 171 -7.57 3.40 -15.16
CA ARG A 171 -6.63 2.91 -16.18
C ARG A 171 -6.08 1.53 -15.80
N LEU A 172 -5.72 1.33 -14.53
CA LEU A 172 -5.31 0.01 -14.03
C LEU A 172 -6.42 -1.03 -14.17
N ALA A 173 -7.66 -0.67 -13.83
CA ALA A 173 -8.79 -1.58 -14.03
C ALA A 173 -8.93 -1.99 -15.50
N GLY A 174 -8.80 -1.04 -16.43
CA GLY A 174 -8.82 -1.31 -17.87
C GLY A 174 -7.66 -2.18 -18.36
N SER A 175 -6.45 -1.99 -17.83
CA SER A 175 -5.27 -2.80 -18.21
C SER A 175 -5.33 -4.24 -17.70
N VAL A 176 -6.17 -4.53 -16.70
CA VAL A 176 -6.41 -5.90 -16.24
C VAL A 176 -7.40 -6.63 -17.15
N THR A 177 -8.32 -5.92 -17.80
CA THR A 177 -9.35 -6.54 -18.66
C THR A 177 -8.95 -6.71 -20.12
N GLY A 178 -7.93 -5.98 -20.60
CA GLY A 178 -7.44 -6.03 -21.98
C GLY A 178 -6.30 -7.01 -22.15
#